data_AF-A0A915E7U0-F1
#
_entry.id   AF-A0A915E7U0-F1
#
_cell.length_a   1.000
_cell.length_b   1.000
_cell.length_c   1.000
_cell.angle_alpha   90.00
_cell.angle_beta   90.00
_cell.angle_gamma   90.00
#
_symmetry.space_group_name_H-M   'P 1'
#
loop_
_entity.id
_entity.type
_entity.pdbx_description
1 polymer ?
#
loop_
_entity_poly.entity_id
_entity_poly.type
_entity_poly.pdbx_seq_one_letter_code
_entity_poly.pdbx_strand_id
1 'polypeptide(L)' 'MWIPYNFLRFFLDDDEQLEDIKKQYSSGKLLTSELKKITIDLLSNIVAELQTRRKEVSDETVTQFTKVHELCF' A
#
# COMPACT_ATOMS: atom_id res chain seq x y z
N MET A 1 3.28 16.52 -10.92
CA MET A 1 2.61 15.23 -10.63
C MET A 1 2.19 15.24 -9.17
N TRP A 2 0.96 14.86 -8.85
CA TRP A 2 0.37 15.08 -7.53
C TRP A 2 0.86 14.02 -6.53
N ILE A 3 1.24 14.44 -5.33
CA ILE A 3 1.73 13.53 -4.25
C ILE A 3 0.79 12.33 -4.02
N PRO A 4 -0.54 12.50 -3.79
CA PRO A 4 -1.43 11.35 -3.53
C PRO A 4 -1.55 10.37 -4.70
N TYR A 5 -1.48 10.87 -5.94
CA TYR A 5 -1.49 10.00 -7.13
C TYR A 5 -0.23 9.13 -7.21
N ASN A 6 0.93 9.66 -6.82
CA ASN A 6 2.16 8.87 -6.79
C ASN A 6 2.05 7.72 -5.77
N PHE A 7 1.46 7.97 -4.61
CA PHE A 7 1.22 6.90 -3.62
C PHE A 7 0.29 5.82 -4.17
N LEU A 8 -0.82 6.20 -4.83
CA LEU A 8 -1.69 5.23 -5.49
C LEU A 8 -0.92 4.38 -6.51
N ARG A 9 -0.05 4.98 -7.33
CA ARG A 9 0.78 4.23 -8.28
C ARG A 9 1.72 3.20 -7.62
N PHE A 10 2.17 3.42 -6.40
CA PHE A 10 3.07 2.50 -5.70
C PHE A 10 2.35 1.41 -4.92
N PHE A 11 1.15 1.71 -4.41
CA PHE A 11 0.44 0.85 -3.46
C PHE A 11 -0.82 0.21 -4.04
N LEU A 12 -1.30 0.67 -5.19
CA LEU A 12 -2.43 0.07 -5.90
C LEU A 12 -1.88 -0.90 -6.95
N ASP A 13 -2.14 -2.19 -6.77
CA ASP A 13 -1.70 -3.25 -7.70
C ASP A 13 -2.55 -3.33 -8.98
N ASP A 14 -3.69 -2.64 -9.02
CA ASP A 14 -4.62 -2.63 -10.16
C ASP A 14 -4.36 -1.43 -11.09
N ASP A 15 -3.69 -1.71 -12.21
CA ASP A 15 -3.37 -0.73 -13.26
C ASP A 15 -4.61 -0.15 -13.93
N GLU A 16 -5.73 -0.89 -14.05
CA GLU A 16 -6.97 -0.39 -14.65
C GLU A 16 -7.61 0.68 -13.76
N GLN A 17 -7.68 0.41 -12.45
CA GLN A 17 -8.19 1.37 -11.47
C GLN A 17 -7.32 2.63 -11.42
N LEU A 18 -5.99 2.49 -11.52
CA LEU A 18 -5.08 3.62 -11.54
C LEU A 18 -5.31 4.53 -12.76
N GLU A 19 -5.47 3.94 -13.95
CA GLU A 19 -5.76 4.69 -15.18
C GLU A 19 -7.16 5.31 -15.16
N ASP A 20 -8.15 4.66 -14.56
CA ASP A 20 -9.48 5.27 -14.38
C ASP A 20 -9.43 6.51 -13.47
N ILE A 21 -8.77 6.41 -12.31
CA ILE A 21 -8.57 7.56 -11.40
C ILE A 21 -7.87 8.72 -12.14
N LYS A 22 -6.84 8.41 -12.93
CA LYS A 22 -6.12 9.41 -13.74
C LYS A 22 -7.01 10.08 -14.78
N LYS A 23 -7.87 9.32 -15.48
CA LYS A 23 -8.84 9.85 -16.44
C LYS A 23 -9.89 10.72 -15.76
N GLN A 24 -10.47 10.25 -14.64
CA GLN A 24 -11.46 11.01 -13.89
C GLN A 24 -10.88 12.32 -13.36
N TYR A 25 -9.65 12.29 -12.84
CA TYR A 25 -8.93 13.47 -12.39
C TYR A 25 -8.63 14.46 -13.53
N SER A 26 -8.15 13.96 -14.67
CA SER A 26 -7.83 14.80 -15.84
C SER A 26 -9.09 15.41 -16.47
N SER A 27 -10.23 14.73 -16.35
CA SER A 27 -11.53 15.25 -16.78
C SER A 27 -12.16 16.26 -15.81
N GLY A 28 -11.55 16.48 -14.64
CA GLY A 28 -12.06 17.36 -13.59
C GLY A 28 -13.28 16.81 -12.84
N LYS A 29 -13.66 15.55 -13.09
CA LYS A 29 -14.76 14.87 -12.38
C LYS A 29 -14.40 14.49 -10.95
N LEU A 30 -13.12 14.25 -10.68
CA LEU A 30 -12.63 13.83 -9.37
C LEU A 30 -11.87 14.97 -8.70
N LEU A 31 -12.33 15.38 -7.53
CA LEU A 31 -11.70 16.45 -6.77
C LEU A 31 -10.43 15.97 -6.08
N THR A 32 -9.48 16.87 -5.85
CA THR A 32 -8.25 16.57 -5.09
C THR A 32 -8.56 16.00 -3.70
N SER A 33 -9.62 16.47 -3.06
CA SER A 33 -10.07 15.98 -1.75
C SER A 33 -10.50 14.52 -1.79
N GLU A 34 -11.19 14.11 -2.86
CA GLU A 34 -11.62 12.73 -3.08
C GLU A 34 -10.44 11.83 -3.40
N LEU A 35 -9.51 12.29 -4.25
CA LEU A 35 -8.26 11.59 -4.53
C LEU A 35 -7.49 11.29 -3.23
N LYS A 36 -7.36 12.30 -2.36
CA LYS A 36 -6.69 12.14 -1.06
C LYS A 36 -7.41 11.14 -0.17
N LYS A 37 -8.75 11.13 -0.14
CA LYS A 37 -9.52 10.14 0.64
C LYS A 37 -9.22 8.72 0.18
N ILE A 38 -9.30 8.46 -1.13
CA ILE A 38 -9.00 7.15 -1.72
C ILE A 38 -7.58 6.71 -1.33
N THR A 39 -6.60 7.61 -1.45
CA THR A 39 -5.21 7.31 -1.06
C THR A 39 -5.08 7.00 0.44
N ILE A 40 -5.77 7.76 1.31
CA ILE A 40 -5.74 7.56 2.77
C ILE A 40 -6.36 6.21 3.14
N ASP A 41 -7.49 5.86 2.54
CA ASP A 41 -8.19 4.60 2.82
C ASP A 41 -7.32 3.40 2.43
N LEU A 42 -6.70 3.44 1.25
CA LEU A 42 -5.76 2.42 0.79
C LEU A 42 -4.55 2.27 1.74
N LEU A 43 -3.88 3.38 2.06
CA LEU A 43 -2.73 3.38 2.96
C LEU A 43 -3.09 2.88 4.36
N SER A 44 -4.26 3.27 4.87
CA SER A 44 -4.72 2.86 6.20
C SER A 44 -4.95 1.35 6.27
N ASN A 45 -5.53 0.75 5.22
CA ASN A 45 -5.71 -0.69 5.12
C ASN A 45 -4.36 -1.42 5.10
N ILE A 46 -3.41 -0.97 4.27
CA ILE A 46 -2.07 -1.58 4.17
C ILE A 46 -1.33 -1.49 5.51
N VAL A 47 -1.40 -0.34 6.17
CA VAL A 47 -0.77 -0.15 7.49
C VAL A 47 -1.44 -1.04 8.54
N ALA A 48 -2.77 -1.18 8.52
CA ALA A 48 -3.48 -2.06 9.44
C ALA A 48 -3.08 -3.53 9.25
N GLU A 49 -2.98 -4.00 8.01
CA GLU A 49 -2.50 -5.35 7.72
C GLU A 49 -1.05 -5.58 8.15
N LEU A 50 -0.17 -4.59 7.91
CA LEU A 50 1.21 -4.64 8.39
C LEU A 50 1.29 -4.68 9.92
N GLN A 51 0.43 -3.91 10.61
CA GLN A 51 0.37 -3.92 12.07
C GLN A 51 -0.12 -5.27 12.60
N THR A 52 -1.12 -5.88 11.97
CA THR A 52 -1.61 -7.22 12.33
C THR A 52 -0.52 -8.26 12.16
N ARG A 53 0.12 -8.32 10.99
CA ARG A 53 1.25 -9.23 10.75
C ARG A 53 2.39 -9.01 11.74
N ARG A 54 2.71 -7.74 12.07
CA ARG A 54 3.74 -7.42 13.06
C ARG A 54 3.38 -7.91 14.47
N LYS A 55 2.10 -7.95 14.85
CA LYS A 55 1.66 -8.51 16.13
C LYS A 55 1.77 -10.03 16.18
N GLU A 56 1.69 -10.70 15.04
CA GLU A 56 1.84 -12.16 14.92
C GLU A 56 3.31 -12.60 15.00
N VAL A 57 4.26 -11.69 14.79
CA VAL A 57 5.70 -11.99 14.91
C VAL A 57 6.07 -12.19 16.37
N SER A 58 6.44 -13.42 16.73
CA SER A 58 6.99 -13.79 18.04
C SER A 58 8.52 -13.67 18.08
N ASP A 59 9.09 -13.56 19.28
CA ASP A 59 10.55 -13.55 19.47
C ASP A 59 11.23 -14.83 18.94
N GLU A 60 10.54 -15.97 18.96
CA GLU A 60 11.00 -17.22 18.35
C GLU A 60 11.11 -17.10 16.82
N THR A 61 10.13 -16.46 16.19
CA THR A 61 10.14 -16.17 14.75
C THR A 61 11.33 -15.27 14.41
N VAL A 62 11.52 -14.18 15.16
CA VAL A 62 12.67 -13.28 14.96
C VAL A 62 14.01 -14.01 15.13
N THR A 63 14.11 -14.86 16.15
CA THR A 63 15.32 -15.64 16.42
C THR A 63 15.59 -16.63 15.28
N GLN A 64 14.56 -17.27 14.74
CA GLN A 64 14.68 -18.19 13.60
C GLN A 64 15.17 -17.47 12.35
N PHE A 65 14.61 -16.29 12.02
CA PHE A 65 15.03 -15.50 10.86
C PHE A 65 16.43 -14.85 11.03
N THR A 66 16.87 -14.60 12.26
CA THR A 66 18.17 -13.98 12.55
C THR A 66 19.30 -15.02 12.70
N LYS A 67 18.97 -16.30 12.92
CA LYS A 67 19.96 -17.37 13.04
C LYS A 67 20.58 -17.68 11.68
N VAL A 68 21.91 -17.72 11.62
CA VAL A 68 22.62 -18.16 10.42
C VAL A 68 22.32 -19.64 10.19
N HIS A 69 21.60 -19.94 9.11
CA HIS A 69 21.29 -21.28 8.66
C HIS A 69 21.31 -21.34 7.12
N GLU A 70 21.45 -22.53 6.55
CA GLU A 70 21.32 -22.71 5.10
C GLU A 70 19.88 -22.43 4.67
N LEU A 71 19.71 -21.52 3.70
CA LEU A 71 18.41 -21.24 3.12
C LEU A 71 18.01 -22.42 2.24
N CYS A 72 16.82 -22.97 2.48
CA CYS A 72 16.25 -24.02 1.64
C CYS A 72 15.70 -23.36 0.37
N PHE A 73 16.40 -23.53 -0.75
CA PHE A 73 15.99 -23.09 -2.08
C PHE A 73 15.25 -24.19 -2.84
#